data_AF-A0A7G2T5B1-F1
#
_entry.id   AF-A0A7G2T5B1-F1
#
_cell.length_a   1.000
_cell.length_b   1.000
_cell.length_c   1.000
_cell.angle_alpha   90.00
_cell.angle_beta   90.00
_cell.angle_gamma   90.00
#
_symmetry.space_group_name_H-M   'P 1'
#
loop_
_entity.id
_entity.type
_entity.pdbx_description
1 polymer ?
#
loop_
_entity_poly.entity_id
_entity_poly.type
_entity_poly.pdbx_seq_one_letter_code
_entity_poly.pdbx_strand_id
1 'polypeptide(L)'
;MKVVGFFNCYIPGDLNGDCVINEEDERILFADCSSWEYSLINGVRAAAIDSINDMWVTSFSGEVHINWLDSPILYSTMPLGMTNARAQTLSAEAADLAGDDLSAWLESSPKKDDTQVYYKWLEFSQARMKAKGGSVSSNNLYNLSIEPK
;
A
#
# COMPACT_ATOMS: atom_id res chain seq x y z
N MET A 1 19.97 0.64 14.63
CA MET A 1 19.21 1.30 13.54
C MET A 1 17.76 1.28 13.98
N LYS A 2 17.07 2.42 13.98
CA LYS A 2 15.69 2.53 14.46
C LYS A 2 14.87 3.11 13.31
N VAL A 3 14.04 2.31 12.66
CA VAL A 3 12.96 2.83 11.81
C VAL A 3 11.90 3.37 12.76
N VAL A 4 11.62 4.66 12.63
CA VAL A 4 10.51 5.30 13.34
C VAL A 4 9.37 5.30 12.33
N GLY A 5 8.34 4.51 12.62
CA GLY A 5 7.22 4.31 11.71
C GLY A 5 6.35 5.55 11.53
N PHE A 6 5.79 5.62 10.31
CA PHE A 6 4.52 6.21 9.88
C PHE A 6 4.23 7.67 10.25
N PHE A 7 4.21 8.54 9.23
CA PHE A 7 3.62 9.88 9.33
C PHE A 7 2.68 10.09 8.15
N ASN A 8 1.40 10.25 8.43
CA ASN A 8 0.45 10.72 7.43
C ASN A 8 0.33 12.22 7.62
N CYS A 9 1.00 13.00 6.77
CA CYS A 9 0.61 14.37 6.57
C CYS A 9 -0.50 14.36 5.53
N TYR A 10 -1.75 14.33 5.97
CA TYR A 10 -2.80 14.94 5.16
C TYR A 10 -2.43 16.42 5.07
N ILE A 11 -2.00 16.88 3.89
CA ILE A 11 -1.82 18.31 3.59
C ILE A 11 -3.11 18.76 2.90
N PRO A 12 -4.16 19.18 3.63
CA PRO A 12 -5.17 20.01 3.00
C PRO A 12 -4.47 21.30 2.57
N GLY A 13 -4.79 21.76 1.36
CA GLY A 13 -4.12 22.87 0.70
C GLY A 13 -4.28 24.23 1.37
N ASP A 14 -3.70 24.40 2.57
CA ASP A 14 -3.38 25.71 3.10
C ASP A 14 -2.02 25.69 3.81
N LEU A 15 -1.16 26.58 3.35
CA LEU A 15 0.21 26.79 3.76
C LEU A 15 0.23 27.28 5.21
N ASN A 16 0.71 26.48 6.16
CA ASN A 16 1.58 26.90 7.26
C ASN A 16 1.94 25.68 8.12
N GLY A 17 3.24 25.40 8.22
CA GLY A 17 3.77 24.25 8.93
C GLY A 17 3.46 24.28 10.42
N ASP A 18 3.06 23.11 10.93
CA ASP A 18 3.56 22.51 12.15
C ASP A 18 3.09 21.03 12.17
N CYS A 19 4.04 20.09 12.07
CA CYS A 19 3.76 18.68 12.36
C CYS A 19 3.64 18.53 13.87
N VAL A 20 2.41 18.58 14.38
CA VAL A 20 2.13 18.25 15.78
C VAL A 20 2.15 16.73 15.91
N ILE A 21 3.20 16.20 16.54
CA ILE A 21 3.29 14.78 16.91
C ILE A 21 2.45 14.61 18.17
N ASN A 22 1.35 13.86 18.09
CA ASN A 22 0.57 13.48 19.25
C ASN A 22 1.06 12.10 19.69
N GLU A 23 1.48 11.93 20.95
CA GLU A 23 2.02 10.63 21.43
C GLU A 23 0.95 9.51 21.50
N GLU A 24 -0.29 9.82 21.13
CA GLU A 24 -1.39 8.87 20.96
C GLU A 24 -1.64 8.50 19.48
N ASP A 25 -0.78 8.92 18.55
CA ASP A 25 -0.98 8.79 17.10
C ASP A 25 -1.13 7.31 16.68
N GLU A 26 -2.40 6.97 16.45
CA GLU A 26 -2.88 5.74 15.88
C GLU A 26 -2.09 5.40 14.61
N ARG A 27 -1.71 4.13 14.50
CA ARG A 27 -1.17 3.54 13.27
C ARG A 27 -2.02 4.02 12.11
N ILE A 28 -1.44 4.80 11.22
CA ILE A 28 -2.09 5.12 9.95
C ILE A 28 -2.15 3.82 9.17
N LEU A 29 -3.36 3.28 9.09
CA LEU A 29 -3.64 2.00 8.47
C LEU A 29 -3.41 2.12 6.96
N PHE A 30 -2.68 1.14 6.43
CA PHE A 30 -2.68 0.74 5.03
C PHE A 30 -4.07 0.82 4.41
N ALA A 31 -4.11 1.06 3.09
CA ALA A 31 -5.29 0.98 2.21
C ALA A 31 -6.44 0.25 2.91
N ASP A 32 -7.30 1.05 3.53
CA ASP A 32 -8.35 0.55 4.40
C ASP A 32 -9.23 -0.42 3.61
N CYS A 33 -10.06 -1.22 4.28
CA CYS A 33 -10.96 -2.13 3.56
C CYS A 33 -11.83 -1.38 2.53
N SER A 34 -12.03 -0.05 2.68
CA SER A 34 -12.75 0.80 1.72
C SER A 34 -11.96 1.15 0.46
N SER A 35 -10.62 1.07 0.49
CA SER A 35 -9.75 1.26 -0.68
C SER A 35 -9.83 0.09 -1.67
N TRP A 36 -10.30 -1.08 -1.23
CA TRP A 36 -10.38 -2.30 -2.02
C TRP A 36 -11.82 -2.64 -2.40
N GLU A 37 -12.43 -1.84 -3.27
CA GLU A 37 -13.82 -2.04 -3.72
C GLU A 37 -13.93 -3.18 -4.74
N TYR A 38 -14.20 -4.38 -4.24
CA TYR A 38 -14.38 -5.57 -5.07
C TYR A 38 -15.77 -5.61 -5.73
N SER A 39 -15.77 -5.93 -7.01
CA SER A 39 -16.97 -6.22 -7.79
C SER A 39 -16.82 -7.56 -8.53
N LEU A 40 -17.95 -8.15 -8.93
CA LEU A 40 -17.96 -9.37 -9.73
C LEU A 40 -17.91 -9.01 -11.22
N ILE A 41 -16.81 -9.32 -11.89
CA ILE A 41 -16.57 -8.99 -13.31
C ILE A 41 -16.06 -10.25 -14.02
N ASN A 42 -16.72 -10.64 -15.10
CA ASN A 42 -16.31 -11.76 -15.96
C ASN A 42 -15.98 -13.07 -15.22
N GLY A 43 -16.72 -13.39 -14.16
CA GLY A 43 -16.48 -14.61 -13.37
C GLY A 43 -15.24 -14.55 -12.47
N VAL A 44 -14.77 -13.35 -12.11
CA VAL A 44 -13.73 -13.12 -11.10
C VAL A 44 -14.19 -11.99 -10.18
N ARG A 45 -13.78 -12.01 -8.90
CA ARG A 45 -13.91 -10.82 -8.04
C ARG A 45 -12.69 -9.96 -8.24
N ALA A 46 -12.90 -8.73 -8.65
CA ALA A 46 -11.80 -7.84 -8.97
C ALA A 46 -12.04 -6.44 -8.43
N ALA A 47 -10.94 -5.75 -8.12
CA ALA A 47 -10.92 -4.36 -7.66
C ALA A 47 -9.82 -3.61 -8.42
N ALA A 48 -10.08 -2.35 -8.74
CA ALA A 48 -9.04 -1.41 -9.12
C ALA A 48 -8.79 -0.49 -7.92
N ILE A 49 -7.52 -0.26 -7.59
CA ILE A 49 -7.09 0.59 -6.49
C ILE A 49 -6.23 1.67 -7.10
N ASP A 50 -6.65 2.92 -6.96
CA ASP A 50 -5.82 4.07 -7.24
C ASP A 50 -5.27 4.66 -5.94
N SER A 51 -4.38 5.64 -6.09
CA SER A 51 -4.00 6.54 -4.99
C SER A 51 -3.36 5.87 -3.77
N ILE A 52 -2.71 4.71 -3.92
CA ILE A 52 -1.89 4.14 -2.84
C ILE A 52 -0.62 4.98 -2.74
N ASN A 53 -0.64 5.91 -1.80
CA ASN A 53 0.46 6.79 -1.47
C ASN A 53 0.97 6.46 -0.08
N ASP A 54 2.27 6.29 0.06
CA ASP A 54 2.89 5.97 1.35
C ASP A 54 4.33 6.51 1.42
N MET A 55 4.87 6.62 2.64
CA MET A 55 6.17 7.19 2.92
C MET A 55 6.91 6.36 3.98
N TRP A 56 8.14 5.97 3.66
CA TRP A 56 9.05 5.33 4.61
C TRP A 56 10.20 6.26 4.97
N VAL A 57 10.42 6.42 6.28
CA VAL A 57 11.57 7.14 6.80
C VAL A 57 12.60 6.13 7.30
N THR A 58 13.79 6.17 6.72
CA THR A 58 14.92 5.33 7.11
C THR A 58 16.07 6.21 7.59
N SER A 59 16.89 5.70 8.52
CA SER A 59 18.11 6.40 8.93
C SER A 59 19.32 5.50 8.75
N PHE A 60 20.33 5.99 8.02
CA PHE A 60 21.56 5.28 7.73
C PHE A 60 22.78 6.15 8.04
N SER A 61 23.66 5.65 8.91
CA SER A 61 24.91 6.33 9.25
C SER A 61 24.73 7.79 9.72
N GLY A 62 23.59 8.10 10.34
CA GLY A 62 23.23 9.45 10.80
C GLY A 62 22.52 10.32 9.76
N GLU A 63 22.41 9.88 8.51
CA GLU A 63 21.58 10.50 7.48
C GLU A 63 20.14 10.00 7.59
N VAL A 64 19.16 10.88 7.39
CA VAL A 64 17.74 10.51 7.26
C VAL A 64 17.40 10.48 5.77
N HIS A 65 16.78 9.39 5.34
CA HIS A 65 16.28 9.18 3.99
C HIS A 65 14.77 8.99 4.02
N ILE A 66 14.07 9.72 3.16
CA ILE A 66 12.63 9.62 2.99
C ILE A 66 12.40 8.99 1.63
N ASN A 67 11.68 7.87 1.61
CA ASN A 67 11.32 7.15 0.41
C ASN A 67 9.81 7.27 0.21
N TRP A 68 9.39 7.65 -0.98
CA TRP A 68 7.98 7.78 -1.31
C TRP A 68 7.53 6.60 -2.17
N LEU A 69 6.31 6.14 -1.90
CA LEU A 69 5.57 5.24 -2.77
C LEU A 69 4.41 6.04 -3.34
N ASP A 70 4.47 6.32 -4.62
CA ASP A 70 3.32 6.72 -5.41
C ASP A 70 2.99 5.54 -6.32
N SER A 71 2.01 4.75 -5.93
CA SER A 71 1.62 3.58 -6.72
C SER A 71 0.80 4.03 -7.92
N PRO A 72 1.13 3.56 -9.13
CA PRO A 72 0.14 3.56 -10.21
C PRO A 72 -1.06 2.71 -9.80
N ILE A 73 -2.12 2.82 -10.59
CA ILE A 73 -3.30 1.97 -10.44
C ILE A 73 -2.90 0.50 -10.35
N LEU A 74 -3.39 -0.16 -9.31
CA LEU A 74 -3.29 -1.60 -9.13
C LEU A 74 -4.63 -2.27 -9.39
N TYR A 75 -4.54 -3.49 -9.89
CA TYR A 75 -5.69 -4.34 -10.15
C TYR A 75 -5.51 -5.61 -9.36
N SER A 76 -6.52 -5.91 -8.54
CA SER A 76 -6.50 -7.05 -7.65
C SER A 76 -7.63 -8.01 -7.97
N THR A 77 -7.37 -9.31 -7.77
CA THR A 77 -8.38 -10.35 -7.95
C THR A 77 -8.42 -11.32 -6.78
N MET A 78 -9.60 -11.86 -6.52
CA MET A 78 -9.87 -12.86 -5.50
C MET A 78 -10.80 -13.96 -6.03
N PRO A 79 -10.77 -15.17 -5.42
CA PRO A 79 -11.64 -16.27 -5.83
C PRO A 79 -13.13 -15.94 -5.71
N LEU A 80 -13.94 -16.43 -6.67
CA LEU A 80 -15.39 -16.22 -6.70
C LEU A 80 -16.13 -16.65 -5.42
N GLY A 81 -15.64 -17.71 -4.76
CA GLY A 81 -16.24 -18.24 -3.54
C GLY A 81 -16.08 -17.33 -2.31
N MET A 82 -15.28 -16.27 -2.41
CA MET A 82 -15.14 -15.27 -1.35
C MET A 82 -16.32 -14.27 -1.41
N THR A 83 -16.63 -13.56 -0.33
CA THR A 83 -17.53 -12.39 -0.40
C THR A 83 -16.73 -11.14 -0.73
N ASN A 84 -17.38 -10.05 -1.19
CA ASN A 84 -16.69 -8.78 -1.41
C ASN A 84 -15.98 -8.32 -0.14
N ALA A 85 -16.70 -8.20 0.99
CA ALA A 85 -16.13 -7.79 2.27
C ALA A 85 -14.89 -8.60 2.66
N ARG A 86 -14.95 -9.94 2.51
CA ARG A 86 -13.79 -10.79 2.83
C ARG A 86 -12.62 -10.59 1.87
N ALA A 87 -12.89 -10.35 0.59
CA ALA A 87 -11.86 -10.00 -0.37
C ALA A 87 -11.17 -8.67 -0.01
N GLN A 88 -11.93 -7.65 0.39
CA GLN A 88 -11.35 -6.37 0.83
C GLN A 88 -10.48 -6.54 2.07
N THR A 89 -10.98 -7.24 3.09
CA THR A 89 -10.22 -7.48 4.33
C THR A 89 -8.91 -8.21 4.09
N LEU A 90 -8.93 -9.27 3.28
CA LEU A 90 -7.70 -10.02 3.01
C LEU A 90 -6.72 -9.26 2.13
N SER A 91 -7.21 -8.38 1.24
CA SER A 91 -6.35 -7.49 0.47
C SER A 91 -5.70 -6.41 1.32
N ALA A 92 -6.47 -5.76 2.19
CA ALA A 92 -5.95 -4.76 3.12
C ALA A 92 -4.88 -5.39 4.04
N GLU A 93 -5.17 -6.58 4.61
CA GLU A 93 -4.19 -7.33 5.41
C GLU A 93 -2.94 -7.70 4.61
N ALA A 94 -3.08 -8.09 3.35
CA ALA A 94 -1.94 -8.43 2.50
C ALA A 94 -1.05 -7.21 2.18
N ALA A 95 -1.66 -6.05 1.98
CA ALA A 95 -0.95 -4.79 1.75
C ALA A 95 -0.20 -4.34 3.02
N ASP A 96 -0.85 -4.45 4.19
CA ASP A 96 -0.24 -4.15 5.50
C ASP A 96 1.01 -5.00 5.76
N LEU A 97 0.89 -6.32 5.58
CA LEU A 97 2.03 -7.24 5.70
C LEU A 97 3.14 -6.97 4.67
N ALA A 98 2.79 -6.48 3.48
CA ALA A 98 3.78 -6.08 2.48
C ALA A 98 4.54 -4.80 2.89
N GLY A 99 3.88 -3.89 3.61
CA GLY A 99 4.49 -2.74 4.26
C GLY A 99 5.53 -3.10 5.31
N ASP A 100 5.20 -4.07 6.17
CA ASP A 100 6.12 -4.62 7.16
C ASP A 100 7.36 -5.25 6.49
N ASP A 101 7.15 -6.04 5.43
CA ASP A 101 8.22 -6.65 4.65
C ASP A 101 9.11 -5.58 3.97
N LEU A 102 8.50 -4.53 3.41
CA LEU A 102 9.22 -3.42 2.80
C LEU A 102 10.07 -2.68 3.83
N SER A 103 9.52 -2.44 5.02
CA SER A 103 10.23 -1.78 6.12
C SER A 103 11.48 -2.58 6.52
N ALA A 104 11.34 -3.89 6.72
CA ALA A 104 12.46 -4.77 7.02
C ALA A 104 13.52 -4.79 5.89
N TRP A 105 13.09 -4.75 4.63
CA TRP A 105 13.99 -4.69 3.48
C TRP A 105 14.76 -3.37 3.43
N LEU A 106 14.08 -2.25 3.67
CA LEU A 106 14.67 -0.90 3.71
C LEU A 106 15.69 -0.74 4.84
N GLU A 107 15.46 -1.37 6.01
CA GLU A 107 16.44 -1.42 7.11
C GLU A 107 17.75 -2.07 6.68
N SER A 108 17.67 -3.13 5.87
CA SER A 108 18.86 -3.85 5.39
C SER A 108 19.62 -3.10 4.29
N SER A 109 18.97 -2.15 3.60
CA SER A 109 19.54 -1.42 2.47
C SER A 109 18.81 -0.08 2.24
N PRO A 110 19.17 0.99 2.96
CA PRO A 110 18.35 2.21 3.05
C PRO A 110 18.47 3.19 1.88
N LYS A 111 19.49 3.08 1.03
CA LYS A 111 19.68 3.96 -0.15
C LYS A 111 18.96 3.37 -1.37
N LYS A 112 17.62 3.43 -1.37
CA LYS A 112 16.77 3.00 -2.48
C LYS A 112 16.12 4.21 -3.13
N ASP A 113 15.98 4.17 -4.44
CA ASP A 113 15.14 5.14 -5.14
C ASP A 113 13.66 4.73 -5.06
N ASP A 114 12.76 5.69 -5.26
CA ASP A 114 11.31 5.48 -5.16
C ASP A 114 10.81 4.37 -6.11
N THR A 115 11.46 4.20 -7.28
CA THR A 115 11.11 3.14 -8.23
C THR A 115 11.43 1.75 -7.67
N GLN A 116 12.59 1.59 -7.04
CA GLN A 116 12.97 0.36 -6.34
C GLN A 116 12.03 0.04 -5.18
N VAL A 117 11.60 1.07 -4.44
CA VAL A 117 10.65 0.94 -3.34
C VAL A 117 9.30 0.46 -3.85
N TYR A 118 8.77 1.09 -4.90
CA TYR A 118 7.52 0.67 -5.55
C TYR A 118 7.57 -0.78 -6.01
N TYR A 119 8.55 -1.16 -6.83
CA TYR A 119 8.60 -2.52 -7.37
C TYR A 119 8.81 -3.56 -6.26
N LYS A 120 9.55 -3.23 -5.20
CA LYS A 120 9.75 -4.15 -4.10
C LYS A 120 8.49 -4.31 -3.25
N TRP A 121 7.79 -3.22 -2.97
CA TRP A 121 6.50 -3.28 -2.30
C TRP A 121 5.46 -4.06 -3.13
N LEU A 122 5.43 -3.86 -4.46
CA LEU A 122 4.56 -4.62 -5.35
C LEU A 122 4.90 -6.12 -5.32
N GLU A 123 6.18 -6.50 -5.32
CA GLU A 123 6.63 -7.88 -5.20
C GLU A 123 6.14 -8.52 -3.88
N PHE A 124 6.27 -7.82 -2.75
CA PHE A 124 5.76 -8.28 -1.46
C PHE A 124 4.23 -8.39 -1.46
N SER A 125 3.53 -7.38 -1.96
CA SER A 125 2.08 -7.39 -2.12
C SER A 125 1.60 -8.56 -2.97
N GLN A 126 2.29 -8.88 -4.07
CA GLN A 126 2.02 -10.05 -4.90
C GLN A 126 2.17 -11.36 -4.14
N ALA A 127 3.25 -11.51 -3.37
CA ALA A 127 3.49 -12.71 -2.56
C ALA A 127 2.42 -12.88 -1.47
N ARG A 128 2.08 -11.79 -0.77
CA ARG A 128 1.06 -11.76 0.30
C ARG A 128 -0.33 -12.04 -0.25
N MET A 129 -0.72 -11.41 -1.36
CA MET A 129 -2.00 -11.65 -2.04
C MET A 129 -2.11 -13.09 -2.53
N LYS A 130 -1.04 -13.65 -3.10
CA LYS A 130 -1.01 -15.06 -3.54
C LYS A 130 -1.24 -16.03 -2.38
N ALA A 131 -0.66 -15.75 -1.21
CA ALA A 131 -0.89 -16.55 0.00
C ALA A 131 -2.35 -16.52 0.48
N LYS A 132 -3.11 -15.46 0.15
CA LYS A 132 -4.55 -15.34 0.42
C LYS A 132 -5.43 -15.91 -0.70
N GLY A 133 -4.82 -16.46 -1.75
CA GLY A 133 -5.52 -17.04 -2.91
C GLY A 133 -5.93 -16.04 -3.97
N GLY A 134 -5.45 -14.79 -3.88
CA GLY A 134 -5.70 -13.72 -4.85
C GLY A 134 -4.47 -13.35 -5.66
N SER A 135 -4.55 -12.21 -6.33
CA SER A 135 -3.44 -11.58 -7.04
C SER A 135 -3.55 -10.05 -7.01
N VAL A 136 -2.44 -9.37 -7.23
CA VAL A 136 -2.38 -7.92 -7.47
C VAL A 136 -1.36 -7.63 -8.55
N SER A 137 -1.66 -6.71 -9.45
CA SER A 137 -0.75 -6.32 -10.54
C SER A 137 -1.04 -4.91 -11.04
N SER A 138 -0.09 -4.29 -11.71
CA SER A 138 -0.30 -3.05 -12.46
C SER A 138 -1.01 -3.24 -13.81
N ASN A 139 -1.36 -4.48 -14.18
CA ASN A 139 -1.94 -4.81 -15.49
C ASN A 139 -3.46 -4.96 -15.39
N ASN A 140 -4.19 -4.20 -16.21
CA ASN A 140 -5.65 -4.24 -16.26
C ASN A 140 -6.18 -5.40 -17.12
N LEU A 141 -6.01 -6.65 -16.68
CA LEU A 141 -6.41 -7.82 -17.47
C LEU A 141 -7.93 -7.96 -17.66
N TYR A 142 -8.72 -7.29 -16.82
CA TYR A 142 -10.18 -7.43 -16.79
C TYR A 142 -10.91 -6.16 -17.24
N ASN A 143 -10.20 -5.17 -17.80
CA ASN A 143 -10.73 -3.88 -18.23
C ASN A 143 -11.56 -3.17 -17.13
N LEU A 144 -11.04 -3.20 -15.90
CA LEU A 144 -11.62 -2.49 -14.76
C LEU A 144 -11.56 -0.99 -15.00
N SER A 145 -12.69 -0.31 -14.93
CA SER A 145 -12.75 1.15 -14.92
C SER A 145 -12.60 1.66 -13.50
N ILE A 146 -11.83 2.72 -13.32
CA ILE A 146 -11.90 3.53 -12.11
C ILE A 146 -12.82 4.69 -12.44
N GLU A 147 -13.97 4.75 -11.79
CA GLU A 147 -14.74 5.98 -11.78
C GLU A 147 -14.03 6.94 -10.82
N PRO A 148 -13.75 8.19 -11.21
CA PRO A 148 -13.22 9.19 -10.28
C PRO A 148 -14.19 9.31 -9.10
N LYS A 149 -13.69 9.10 -7.88
CA LYS A 149 -14.44 9.41 -6.66
C LYS A 149 -14.57 10.92 -6.47
#